data_AF-C7ZQW7-F1
#
_entry.id   AF-C7ZQW7-F1
#
_cell.length_a   1.000
_cell.length_b   1.000
_cell.length_c   1.000
_cell.angle_alpha   90.00
_cell.angle_beta   90.00
_cell.angle_gamma   90.00
#
_symmetry.space_group_name_H-M   'P 1'
#
loop_
_entity.id
_entity.type
_entity.pdbx_description
1 polymer ?
#
loop_
_entity_poly.entity_id
_entity_poly.type
_entity_poly.pdbx_seq_one_letter_code
_entity_poly.pdbx_strand_id
1 'polypeptide(L)' 'AICLEIFGDLDTVRRLKCEHVFHRQCIDPWFQARHFNCPLCKLVYVARPERSP' A
#
# COMPACT_ATOMS: atom_id res chain seq x y z
N ALA A 1 -3.77 7.14 6.51
CA ALA A 1 -3.20 6.05 7.32
C ALA A 1 -4.20 4.89 7.35
N ILE A 2 -3.77 3.66 7.66
CA ILE A 2 -4.67 2.49 7.71
C ILE A 2 -5.00 2.11 9.16
N CYS A 3 -4.01 1.65 9.94
CA CYS A 3 -4.22 1.18 11.31
C CYS A 3 -3.99 2.24 12.40
N LEU A 4 -3.43 3.40 12.07
CA LEU A 4 -3.06 4.48 13.00
C LEU A 4 -2.06 4.13 14.13
N GLU A 5 -1.70 2.85 14.28
CA GLU A 5 -0.66 2.39 15.21
C GLU A 5 0.73 2.94 14.89
N ILE A 6 1.54 3.10 15.94
CA ILE A 6 2.95 3.49 15.86
C ILE A 6 3.76 2.30 15.36
N PHE A 7 4.73 2.55 14.47
CA PHE A 7 5.68 1.52 14.03
C PHE A 7 6.57 1.06 15.19
N GLY A 8 6.59 -0.24 15.46
CA GLY A 8 7.54 -0.90 16.34
C GLY A 8 8.72 -1.51 15.59
N ASP A 9 9.77 -1.86 16.33
CA ASP A 9 11.03 -2.40 15.77
C ASP A 9 10.86 -3.75 15.05
N LEU A 10 9.81 -4.50 15.41
CA LEU A 10 9.49 -5.81 14.83
C LEU A 10 8.47 -5.73 13.68
N ASP A 11 7.96 -4.53 13.38
CA ASP A 11 6.95 -4.38 12.35
C ASP A 11 7.56 -4.52 10.97
N THR A 12 6.88 -5.33 10.16
CA THR A 12 7.21 -5.43 8.74
C THR A 12 6.47 -4.35 7.97
N VAL A 13 7.21 -3.50 7.27
CA VAL A 13 6.66 -2.36 6.53
C VAL A 13 6.84 -2.52 5.02
N ARG A 14 6.01 -1.80 4.26
CA ARG A 14 6.12 -1.66 2.82
C ARG A 14 6.11 -0.18 2.47
N ARG A 15 7.14 0.25 1.74
CA ARG A 15 7.22 1.57 1.11
C ARG A 15 6.63 1.49 -0.29
N LEU A 16 5.71 2.40 -0.61
CA LEU A 16 5.16 2.55 -1.97
C LEU A 16 6.03 3.48 -2.81
N LYS A 17 5.84 3.52 -4.14
CA LYS A 17 6.54 4.45 -5.05
C LYS A 17 6.32 5.93 -4.73
N CYS A 18 5.20 6.24 -4.06
CA CYS A 18 4.91 7.59 -3.57
C CYS A 18 5.54 7.87 -2.19
N GLU A 19 6.51 7.05 -1.77
CA GLU A 19 7.31 7.17 -0.55
C GLU A 19 6.56 6.99 0.77
N HIS A 20 5.24 6.82 0.73
CA HIS A 20 4.45 6.48 1.90
C HIS A 20 4.70 5.04 2.37
N VAL A 21 4.83 4.90 3.68
CA VAL A 21 5.13 3.63 4.36
C VAL A 21 3.91 3.15 5.14
N PHE A 22 3.63 1.85 5.05
CA PHE A 22 2.53 1.19 5.76
C PHE A 22 2.99 -0.16 6.30
N HIS A 23 2.40 -0.65 7.39
CA HIS A 23 2.57 -2.06 7.79
C HIS A 23 2.14 -2.99 6.66
N ARG A 24 2.93 -4.03 6.39
CA ARG A 24 2.60 -5.07 5.41
C ARG A 24 1.24 -5.69 5.71
N GLN A 25 0.99 -5.99 6.98
CA GLN A 25 -0.27 -6.55 7.48
C GLN A 25 -1.48 -5.66 7.18
N CYS A 26 -1.29 -4.34 7.06
CA CYS A 26 -2.36 -3.40 6.78
C CYS A 26 -2.51 -3.13 5.27
N ILE A 27 -1.41 -3.03 4.53
CA ILE A 27 -1.43 -2.66 3.11
C ILE A 27 -1.61 -3.84 2.16
N ASP A 28 -1.19 -5.05 2.54
CA ASP A 28 -1.35 -6.22 1.68
C ASP A 28 -2.85 -6.59 1.52
N PRO A 29 -3.72 -6.60 2.56
CA PRO A 29 -5.16 -6.79 2.40
C PRO A 29 -5.84 -5.68 1.58
N TRP A 30 -5.33 -4.44 1.68
CA TRP A 30 -5.80 -3.32 0.86
C TRP A 30 -5.63 -3.61 -0.64
N PHE A 31 -4.47 -4.14 -1.05
CA PHE A 31 -4.25 -4.56 -2.43
C PHE A 31 -5.08 -5.79 -2.83
N GLN A 32 -5.27 -6.75 -1.92
CA GLN A 32 -6.11 -7.93 -2.17
C GLN A 32 -7.58 -7.56 -2.42
N ALA A 33 -8.06 -6.51 -1.75
CA ALA A 33 -9.38 -5.90 -2.00
C ALA A 33 -9.46 -5.10 -3.31
N ARG A 34 -8.48 -5.25 -4.21
CA ARG A 34 -8.38 -4.56 -5.51
C ARG A 34 -8.21 -3.04 -5.42
N HIS A 35 -7.75 -2.50 -4.29
CA HIS A 35 -7.38 -1.10 -4.17
C HIS A 35 -5.91 -0.90 -4.50
N PHE A 36 -5.61 -0.52 -5.74
CA PHE A 36 -4.24 -0.35 -6.22
C PHE A 36 -3.67 1.06 -6.00
N ASN A 37 -4.23 1.84 -5.09
CA ASN A 37 -3.82 3.22 -4.81
C ASN A 37 -3.29 3.39 -3.39
N CYS A 38 -2.41 4.37 -3.21
CA CYS A 38 -1.93 4.78 -1.90
C CYS A 38 -3.12 5.26 -1.03
N PRO A 39 -3.28 4.76 0.21
CA PRO A 39 -4.32 5.23 1.12
C PRO A 39 -4.22 6.73 1.44
N LEU A 40 -3.01 7.30 1.44
CA LEU A 40 -2.73 8.69 1.80
C LEU A 40 -2.89 9.65 0.61
N CYS A 41 -2.09 9.49 -0.44
CA CYS A 41 -2.07 10.43 -1.57
C CYS A 41 -2.82 9.95 -2.82
N LYS A 42 -3.44 8.76 -2.78
CA LYS A 42 -4.19 8.15 -3.89
C LYS A 42 -3.39 7.86 -5.16
N LEU A 43 -2.07 8.04 -5.16
CA LEU A 43 -1.19 7.63 -6.26
C LEU A 43 -1.25 6.11 -6.47
N VAL A 44 -1.41 5.70 -7.73
CA VAL A 44 -1.58 4.29 -8.10
C VAL A 44 -0.23 3.56 -8.00
N TYR A 45 -0.23 2.44 -7.28
CA TYR A 45 0.93 1.60 -7.01
C TYR A 45 1.36 0.77 -8.24
N VAL A 46 0.39 0.36 -9.05
CA VAL A 46 0.62 -0.32 -10.34
C VAL A 46 0.02 0.53 -11.46
N ALA A 47 0.85 0.94 -12.42
CA ALA A 47 0.31 1.13 -13.77
C ALA A 47 -0.39 -0.19 -14.07
N ARG A 48 -1.72 -0.19 -14.24
CA ARG A 48 -2.43 -1.37 -14.74
C ARG A 48 -1.57 -1.90 -15.88
N PRO A 49 -1.14 -3.17 -15.92
CA PRO A 49 -0.76 -3.71 -17.21
C PRO A 49 -1.98 -3.42 -18.07
N GLU A 50 -1.80 -2.60 -19.10
CA GLU A 50 -2.83 -2.43 -20.11
C GLU A 50 -3.29 -3.84 -20.44
N ARG A 51 -4.60 -4.02 -20.39
CA ARG A 51 -5.24 -5.30 -20.65
C ARG A 51 -4.72 -5.70 -22.04
N SER A 52 -3.69 -6.54 -22.10
CA SER A 52 -3.18 -7.03 -23.36
C SER A 52 -4.37 -7.65 -24.07
N PRO A 53 -4.63 -7.29 -25.35
CA PRO A 53 -5.76 -7.81 -26.08
C PRO A 53 -5.78 -9.33 -26.11
#